data_AF-A0ABD2MXI0-F1
#
_entry.id   AF-A0ABD2MXI0-F1
#
_cell.length_a   1.000
_cell.length_b   1.000
_cell.length_c   1.000
_cell.angle_alpha   90.00
_cell.angle_beta   90.00
_cell.angle_gamma   90.00
#
_symmetry.space_group_name_H-M   'P 1'
#
loop_
_entity.id
_entity.type
_entity.pdbx_description
1 polymer ?
#
loop_
_entity_poly.entity_id
_entity_poly.type
_entity_poly.pdbx_seq_one_letter_code
_entity_poly.pdbx_strand_id
1 'polypeptide(L)'
;MGRTKRIRTRRKTTQIIGESTDDINVLMHWMRSNNWKNTSHIKCSFFHLTGRGIHSTKKIENGDILIKVPYSLLITYSTLTESDEFMRIFKHSYKFKIQDMLAIFLIIENHKGSKSFWKDYIQSLPIIPPKLPWFSKMEEIEYFPKELKEMCVICKSNFKKVG
;
A
#
# COMPACT_ATOMS: atom_id res chain seq x y z
N MET A 1 13.18 -4.54 -44.14
CA MET A 1 13.56 -3.55 -43.11
C MET A 1 12.49 -3.32 -42.02
N GLY A 2 11.91 -4.37 -41.41
CA GLY A 2 10.83 -4.22 -40.40
C GLY A 2 11.21 -4.58 -38.96
N ARG A 3 12.25 -5.40 -38.76
CA ARG A 3 12.64 -5.95 -37.45
C ARG A 3 13.17 -4.87 -36.51
N THR A 4 14.03 -3.98 -36.99
CA THR A 4 14.62 -2.88 -36.19
C THR A 4 13.56 -1.87 -35.75
N LYS A 5 12.60 -1.53 -36.62
CA LYS A 5 11.51 -0.60 -36.30
C LYS A 5 10.61 -1.18 -35.21
N ARG A 6 10.23 -2.47 -35.30
CA ARG A 6 9.44 -3.19 -34.27
C ARG A 6 10.16 -3.25 -32.93
N ILE A 7 11.46 -3.55 -32.90
CA ILE A 7 12.24 -3.58 -31.66
C ILE A 7 12.28 -2.20 -31.01
N ARG A 8 12.47 -1.14 -31.82
CA ARG A 8 12.54 0.24 -31.33
C ARG A 8 11.18 0.76 -30.83
N THR A 9 10.06 0.31 -31.40
CA THR A 9 8.71 0.63 -30.88
C THR A 9 8.43 -0.12 -29.58
N ARG A 10 8.80 -1.41 -29.48
CA ARG A 10 8.66 -2.19 -28.23
C ARG A 10 9.46 -1.58 -27.08
N ARG A 11 10.65 -1.04 -27.35
CA ARG A 11 11.48 -0.33 -26.36
C ARG A 11 10.85 0.97 -25.83
N LYS A 12 9.99 1.63 -26.62
CA LYS A 12 9.23 2.80 -26.13
C LYS A 12 8.12 2.38 -25.17
N THR A 13 7.46 1.25 -25.39
CA THR A 13 6.43 0.73 -24.48
C THR A 13 7.03 0.34 -23.12
N THR A 14 8.27 -0.16 -23.08
CA THR A 14 9.00 -0.40 -21.82
C THR A 14 9.36 0.86 -21.06
N GLN A 15 9.34 2.06 -21.66
CA GLN A 15 9.55 3.31 -20.91
C GLN A 15 8.38 3.67 -19.98
N ILE A 16 7.22 3.01 -20.10
CA ILE A 16 6.07 3.28 -19.21
C ILE A 16 6.25 2.60 -17.83
N ILE A 17 7.09 1.56 -17.79
CA ILE A 17 7.32 0.70 -16.63
C ILE A 17 8.75 0.96 -16.13
N GLY A 18 8.87 1.62 -14.99
CA GLY A 18 10.12 1.73 -14.24
C GLY A 18 10.48 0.45 -13.49
N GLU A 19 11.73 0.34 -13.05
CA GLU A 19 12.23 -0.84 -12.34
C GLU A 19 11.55 -1.04 -10.98
N SER A 20 11.52 -2.29 -10.52
CA SER A 20 11.10 -2.64 -9.16
C SER A 20 12.06 -2.05 -8.15
N THR A 21 11.56 -1.46 -7.08
CA THR A 21 12.38 -0.97 -5.96
C THR A 21 12.74 -2.12 -5.01
N ASP A 22 13.84 -1.97 -4.27
CA ASP A 22 14.40 -3.02 -3.41
C ASP A 22 13.43 -3.50 -2.31
N ASP A 23 12.68 -2.57 -1.70
CA ASP A 23 11.63 -2.85 -0.71
C ASP A 23 10.55 -3.79 -1.26
N ILE A 24 10.22 -3.70 -2.55
CA ILE A 24 9.23 -4.59 -3.14
C ILE A 24 9.83 -5.99 -3.39
N ASN A 25 11.10 -6.07 -3.77
CA ASN A 25 11.77 -7.35 -3.93
C ASN A 25 11.84 -8.10 -2.59
N VAL A 26 12.10 -7.37 -1.50
CA VAL A 26 12.06 -7.89 -0.13
C VAL A 26 10.67 -8.40 0.23
N LEU A 27 9.60 -7.62 -0.03
CA LEU A 27 8.21 -8.06 0.18
C LEU A 27 7.91 -9.36 -0.58
N MET A 28 8.26 -9.41 -1.86
CA MET A 28 7.97 -10.57 -2.72
C MET A 28 8.72 -11.83 -2.26
N HIS A 29 9.93 -11.66 -1.71
CA HIS A 29 10.67 -12.75 -1.08
C HIS A 29 9.97 -13.23 0.20
N TRP A 30 9.64 -12.31 1.10
CA TRP A 30 8.93 -12.61 2.35
C TRP A 30 7.60 -13.35 2.10
N MET A 31 6.80 -12.89 1.13
CA MET A 31 5.55 -13.57 0.78
C MET A 31 5.80 -15.02 0.35
N ARG A 32 6.80 -15.26 -0.50
CA ARG A 32 7.14 -16.62 -0.99
C ARG A 32 7.61 -17.52 0.15
N SER A 33 8.43 -16.99 1.06
CA SER A 33 8.87 -17.69 2.27
C SER A 33 7.70 -18.04 3.19
N ASN A 34 6.57 -17.34 3.07
CA ASN A 34 5.32 -17.60 3.78
C ASN A 34 4.24 -18.23 2.88
N ASN A 35 4.66 -19.18 2.02
CA ASN A 35 3.78 -20.06 1.23
C ASN A 35 2.93 -19.34 0.15
N TRP A 36 3.24 -18.10 -0.18
CA TRP A 36 2.62 -17.45 -1.34
C TRP A 36 3.19 -17.99 -2.65
N LYS A 37 2.31 -18.28 -3.61
CA LYS A 37 2.67 -18.77 -4.95
C LYS A 37 2.30 -17.75 -6.01
N ASN A 38 3.30 -17.30 -6.77
CA ASN A 38 3.10 -16.38 -7.88
C ASN A 38 2.72 -17.11 -9.17
N THR A 39 1.51 -17.69 -9.21
CA THR A 39 1.02 -18.48 -10.35
C THR A 39 0.89 -17.67 -11.63
N SER A 40 0.54 -16.39 -11.49
CA SER A 40 0.20 -15.51 -12.62
C SER A 40 1.37 -14.63 -13.07
N HIS A 41 2.59 -14.95 -12.62
CA HIS A 41 3.84 -14.25 -12.97
C HIS A 41 3.75 -12.73 -12.81
N ILE A 42 3.17 -12.32 -11.70
CA ILE A 42 3.04 -10.92 -11.34
C ILE A 42 4.40 -10.37 -10.93
N LYS A 43 4.69 -9.18 -11.43
CA LYS A 43 5.82 -8.35 -11.05
C LYS A 43 5.29 -7.02 -10.54
N CYS A 44 5.95 -6.49 -9.54
CA CYS A 44 5.71 -5.15 -9.08
C CYS A 44 6.67 -4.19 -9.78
N SER A 45 6.19 -3.02 -10.15
CA SER A 45 6.96 -2.03 -10.89
C SER A 45 6.45 -0.62 -10.61
N PHE A 46 7.26 0.38 -10.94
CA PHE A 46 6.84 1.77 -10.87
C PHE A 46 6.22 2.20 -12.19
N PHE A 47 5.02 2.77 -12.15
CA PHE A 47 4.35 3.35 -13.31
C PHE A 47 4.36 4.86 -13.18
N HIS A 48 4.76 5.57 -14.22
CA HIS A 48 4.92 7.04 -14.17
C HIS A 48 3.64 7.78 -13.76
N LEU A 49 2.45 7.25 -14.09
CA LEU A 49 1.18 7.90 -13.81
C LEU A 49 0.62 7.55 -12.42
N THR A 50 0.72 6.29 -11.99
CA THR A 50 0.04 5.79 -10.78
C THR A 50 1.00 5.50 -9.63
N GLY A 51 2.31 5.54 -9.86
CA GLY A 51 3.33 5.11 -8.91
C GLY A 51 3.49 3.58 -8.91
N ARG A 52 3.82 3.00 -7.75
CA ARG A 52 3.98 1.55 -7.61
C ARG A 52 2.70 0.82 -7.98
N GLY A 53 2.83 -0.25 -8.75
CA GLY A 53 1.74 -1.11 -9.16
C GLY A 53 2.22 -2.51 -9.53
N ILE A 54 1.32 -3.30 -10.09
CA ILE A 54 1.61 -4.67 -10.52
C ILE A 54 1.31 -4.86 -12.01
N HIS A 55 2.07 -5.71 -12.66
CA HIS A 55 1.79 -6.20 -14.01
C HIS A 55 2.12 -7.70 -14.12
N SER A 56 1.57 -8.38 -15.11
CA SER A 56 1.97 -9.75 -15.44
C SER A 56 2.88 -9.76 -16.67
N THR A 57 3.78 -10.73 -16.73
CA THR A 57 4.54 -11.05 -17.94
C THR A 57 3.85 -12.12 -18.80
N LYS A 58 2.73 -12.66 -18.34
CA LYS A 58 1.89 -13.62 -19.07
C LYS A 58 0.59 -12.95 -19.52
N LYS A 59 -0.01 -13.50 -20.56
CA LYS A 59 -1.38 -13.16 -20.95
C LYS A 59 -2.30 -13.62 -19.82
N ILE A 60 -3.22 -12.75 -19.43
CA ILE A 60 -4.28 -13.02 -18.46
C ILE A 60 -5.59 -13.09 -19.26
N GLU A 61 -6.38 -14.11 -19.00
CA GLU A 61 -7.69 -14.31 -19.60
C GLU A 61 -8.82 -14.05 -18.59
N ASN A 62 -10.04 -13.94 -19.09
CA ASN A 62 -11.19 -13.73 -18.22
C ASN A 62 -11.41 -14.98 -17.37
N GLY A 63 -11.63 -14.80 -16.06
CA GLY A 63 -11.75 -15.89 -15.09
C GLY A 63 -10.42 -16.35 -14.48
N ASP A 64 -9.27 -15.86 -14.94
CA ASP A 64 -7.99 -16.20 -14.33
C ASP A 64 -7.87 -15.63 -12.92
N ILE A 65 -7.31 -16.43 -12.03
CA ILE A 65 -7.00 -15.97 -10.67
C ILE A 65 -5.65 -15.24 -10.69
N LEU A 66 -5.69 -13.93 -10.50
CA LEU A 66 -4.49 -13.09 -10.52
C LEU A 66 -3.57 -13.37 -9.32
N ILE A 67 -4.14 -13.31 -8.12
CA ILE A 67 -3.38 -13.40 -6.85
C ILE A 67 -4.17 -14.28 -5.88
N LYS A 68 -3.48 -15.20 -5.21
CA LYS A 68 -3.98 -15.93 -4.04
C LYS A 68 -3.05 -15.66 -2.87
N VAL A 69 -3.50 -14.91 -1.87
CA VAL A 69 -2.69 -14.59 -0.68
C VAL A 69 -3.12 -15.50 0.48
N PRO A 70 -2.19 -16.22 1.14
CA PRO A 70 -2.47 -16.97 2.36
C PRO A 70 -3.09 -16.09 3.44
N TYR A 71 -4.11 -16.59 4.15
CA TYR A 71 -4.79 -15.84 5.21
C TYR A 71 -3.83 -15.36 6.32
N SER A 72 -2.80 -16.15 6.63
CA SER A 72 -1.77 -15.82 7.62
C SER A 72 -0.96 -14.55 7.29
N LEU A 73 -0.97 -14.09 6.04
CA LEU A 73 -0.29 -12.85 5.63
C LEU A 73 -1.21 -11.62 5.66
N LEU A 74 -2.50 -11.79 5.96
CA LEU A 74 -3.44 -10.69 6.08
C LEU A 74 -3.39 -10.10 7.49
N ILE A 75 -3.57 -8.78 7.57
CA ILE A 75 -3.83 -8.10 8.83
C ILE A 75 -5.35 -7.95 8.95
N THR A 76 -5.94 -8.61 9.93
CA THR A 76 -7.38 -8.67 10.15
C THR A 76 -7.70 -8.41 11.62
N TYR A 77 -8.98 -8.34 11.96
CA TYR A 77 -9.37 -8.21 13.36
C TYR A 77 -8.83 -9.37 14.23
N SER A 78 -8.79 -10.60 13.71
CA SER A 78 -8.26 -11.74 14.47
C SER A 78 -6.78 -11.56 14.79
N THR A 79 -5.97 -11.12 13.81
CA THR A 79 -4.53 -10.86 14.06
C THR A 79 -4.30 -9.76 15.08
N LEU A 80 -5.20 -8.77 15.14
CA LEU A 80 -5.15 -7.71 16.14
C LEU A 80 -5.42 -8.26 17.54
N THR A 81 -6.45 -9.08 17.71
CA THR A 81 -6.83 -9.64 19.01
C THR A 81 -5.86 -10.70 19.54
N GLU A 82 -5.10 -11.33 18.66
CA GLU A 82 -4.03 -12.28 19.01
C GLU A 82 -2.74 -11.58 19.47
N SER A 83 -2.58 -10.27 19.20
CA SER A 83 -1.42 -9.51 19.68
C SER A 83 -1.59 -9.09 21.13
N ASP A 84 -0.74 -9.62 22.00
CA ASP A 84 -0.70 -9.26 23.43
C ASP A 84 -0.42 -7.76 23.64
N GLU A 85 0.49 -7.16 22.87
CA GLU A 85 0.80 -5.73 23.00
C GLU A 85 -0.38 -4.86 22.59
N PHE A 86 -1.06 -5.22 21.49
CA PHE A 86 -2.28 -4.57 21.07
C PHE A 86 -3.34 -4.69 22.18
N MET A 87 -3.62 -5.90 22.66
CA MET A 87 -4.63 -6.11 23.70
C MET A 87 -4.32 -5.37 25.01
N ARG A 88 -3.05 -5.19 25.38
CA ARG A 88 -2.66 -4.38 26.56
C ARG A 88 -3.09 -2.91 26.43
N ILE A 89 -3.02 -2.32 25.25
CA ILE A 89 -3.43 -0.93 25.00
C ILE A 89 -4.96 -0.80 25.05
N PHE A 90 -5.68 -1.80 24.55
CA PHE A 90 -7.14 -1.73 24.38
C PHE A 90 -7.96 -2.39 25.50
N LYS A 91 -7.31 -2.94 26.54
CA LYS A 91 -7.97 -3.54 27.73
C LYS A 91 -8.92 -2.58 28.46
N HIS A 92 -8.75 -1.27 28.30
CA HIS A 92 -9.57 -0.26 28.96
C HIS A 92 -10.49 0.46 27.95
N SER A 93 -11.66 -0.15 27.75
CA SER A 93 -12.92 0.42 27.21
C SER A 93 -12.83 1.78 26.51
N TYR A 94 -12.50 1.78 25.22
CA TYR A 94 -12.99 2.78 24.28
C TYR A 94 -13.48 2.07 23.00
N LYS A 95 -14.63 2.52 22.47
CA LYS A 95 -15.17 2.04 21.20
C LYS A 95 -14.37 2.63 20.04
N PHE A 96 -13.22 2.04 19.74
CA PHE A 96 -12.45 2.43 18.56
C PHE A 96 -13.10 1.94 17.29
N LYS A 97 -12.96 2.71 16.21
CA LYS A 97 -13.31 2.23 14.88
C LYS A 97 -12.25 1.25 14.41
N ILE A 98 -12.63 0.30 13.56
CA ILE A 98 -11.69 -0.71 13.04
C ILE A 98 -10.49 -0.08 12.32
N GLN A 99 -10.68 1.07 11.67
CA GLN A 99 -9.59 1.79 11.00
C GLN A 99 -8.55 2.30 12.01
N ASP A 100 -8.99 2.82 13.16
CA ASP A 100 -8.11 3.30 14.22
C ASP A 100 -7.31 2.13 14.82
N MET A 101 -7.98 1.01 15.03
CA MET A 101 -7.36 -0.22 15.53
C MET A 101 -6.29 -0.74 14.58
N LEU A 102 -6.57 -0.81 13.28
CA LEU A 102 -5.60 -1.23 12.26
C LEU A 102 -4.41 -0.28 12.19
N ALA A 103 -4.65 1.04 12.26
CA ALA A 103 -3.57 2.03 12.26
C ALA A 103 -2.65 1.88 13.48
N ILE A 104 -3.22 1.69 14.67
CA ILE A 104 -2.45 1.49 15.90
C ILE A 104 -1.67 0.17 15.84
N PHE A 105 -2.27 -0.90 15.32
CA PHE A 105 -1.56 -2.16 15.11
C PHE A 105 -0.35 -2.01 14.20
N LEU A 106 -0.49 -1.30 13.07
CA LEU A 106 0.63 -1.01 12.17
C LEU A 106 1.74 -0.21 12.87
N ILE A 107 1.40 0.73 13.75
CA ILE A 107 2.38 1.50 14.54
C ILE A 107 3.14 0.58 15.51
N ILE A 108 2.43 -0.29 16.23
CA ILE A 108 3.04 -1.25 17.16
C ILE A 108 4.00 -2.18 16.42
N GLU A 109 3.55 -2.79 15.32
CA GLU A 109 4.37 -3.69 14.53
C GLU A 109 5.56 -2.97 13.89
N ASN A 110 5.39 -1.73 13.44
CA ASN A 110 6.51 -0.91 12.95
C ASN A 110 7.56 -0.66 14.06
N HIS A 111 7.11 -0.37 15.29
CA HIS A 111 8.01 -0.16 16.44
C HIS A 111 8.77 -1.44 16.83
N LYS A 112 8.19 -2.63 16.61
CA LYS A 112 8.89 -3.91 16.85
C LYS A 112 10.10 -4.12 15.92
N GLY A 113 10.14 -3.44 14.77
CA GLY A 113 11.25 -3.48 13.84
C GLY A 113 11.54 -4.90 13.35
N SER A 114 12.77 -5.39 13.53
CA SER A 114 13.19 -6.75 13.12
C SER A 114 12.45 -7.89 13.80
N LYS A 115 11.76 -7.63 14.91
CA LYS A 115 10.97 -8.63 15.63
C LYS A 115 9.55 -8.79 15.06
N SER A 116 9.09 -7.86 14.22
CA SER A 116 7.77 -7.96 13.60
C SER A 116 7.78 -8.98 12.47
N PHE A 117 6.83 -9.89 12.48
CA PHE A 117 6.59 -10.78 11.33
C PHE A 117 6.12 -10.01 10.09
N TRP A 118 5.46 -8.85 10.28
CA TRP A 118 4.95 -7.99 9.21
C TRP A 118 5.96 -6.92 8.77
N LYS A 119 7.21 -6.97 9.26
CA LYS A 119 8.24 -5.97 8.96
C LYS A 119 8.35 -5.71 7.46
N ASP A 120 8.53 -6.76 6.65
CA ASP A 120 8.79 -6.60 5.22
C ASP A 120 7.56 -6.03 4.47
N TYR A 121 6.35 -6.35 4.95
CA TYR A 121 5.12 -5.70 4.50
C TYR A 121 5.09 -4.22 4.86
N ILE A 122 5.35 -3.88 6.13
CA ILE A 122 5.32 -2.49 6.61
C ILE A 122 6.39 -1.63 5.91
N GLN A 123 7.60 -2.16 5.74
CA GLN A 123 8.69 -1.46 5.04
C GLN A 123 8.39 -1.23 3.56
N SER A 124 7.53 -2.06 2.96
CA SER A 124 7.05 -1.86 1.59
C SER A 124 5.94 -0.81 1.49
N LEU A 125 5.36 -0.32 2.59
CA LEU A 125 4.28 0.67 2.52
C LEU A 125 4.79 2.02 1.99
N PRO A 126 3.92 2.84 1.37
CA PRO A 126 4.33 4.16 0.89
C PRO A 126 4.78 5.06 2.04
N ILE A 127 5.95 5.66 1.91
CA ILE A 127 6.47 6.67 2.85
C ILE A 127 5.75 8.02 2.64
N ILE A 128 5.36 8.29 1.40
CA ILE A 128 4.67 9.53 1.05
C ILE A 128 3.21 9.41 1.51
N PRO A 129 2.70 10.41 2.27
CA PRO A 129 1.31 10.44 2.67
C PRO A 129 0.36 10.34 1.46
N PRO A 130 -0.81 9.71 1.62
CA PRO A 130 -1.80 9.68 0.56
C PRO A 130 -2.21 11.10 0.16
N LYS A 131 -2.51 11.32 -1.12
CA LYS A 131 -3.00 12.60 -1.62
C LYS A 131 -4.47 12.80 -1.22
N LEU A 132 -4.69 13.15 0.05
CA LEU A 132 -6.02 13.45 0.59
C LEU A 132 -6.37 14.91 0.31
N PRO A 133 -7.63 15.24 -0.03
CA PRO A 133 -8.02 16.62 -0.38
C PRO A 133 -7.62 17.66 0.67
N TRP A 134 -7.66 17.32 1.97
CA TRP A 134 -7.28 18.27 3.04
C TRP A 134 -5.77 18.43 3.25
N PHE A 135 -4.94 17.60 2.62
CA PHE A 135 -3.48 17.79 2.55
C PHE A 135 -3.05 18.71 1.40
N SER A 136 -3.96 19.07 0.48
CA SER A 136 -3.71 20.08 -0.55
C SER A 136 -3.36 21.44 0.05
N LYS A 137 -2.70 22.27 -0.75
CA LYS A 137 -2.38 23.64 -0.35
C LYS A 137 -3.65 24.48 -0.26
N MET A 138 -3.63 25.58 0.50
CA MET A 138 -4.86 26.38 0.70
C MET A 138 -5.34 27.00 -0.61
N GLU A 139 -4.41 27.36 -1.50
CA GLU A 139 -4.70 27.91 -2.82
C GLU A 139 -5.40 26.86 -3.72
N GLU A 140 -5.04 25.58 -3.59
CA GLU A 140 -5.68 24.49 -4.34
C GLU A 140 -7.09 24.19 -3.80
N ILE A 141 -7.24 24.22 -2.47
CA ILE A 141 -8.53 24.00 -1.79
C ILE A 141 -9.55 25.08 -2.18
N GLU A 142 -9.10 26.28 -2.55
CA GLU A 142 -9.98 27.36 -3.01
C GLU A 142 -10.75 26.99 -4.29
N TYR A 143 -10.20 26.12 -5.13
CA TYR A 143 -10.86 25.64 -6.35
C TYR A 143 -11.78 24.45 -6.11
N PHE A 144 -11.85 23.91 -4.89
CA PHE A 144 -12.71 22.78 -4.60
C PHE A 144 -14.19 23.19 -4.52
N PRO A 145 -15.12 22.28 -4.86
CA PRO A 145 -16.54 22.46 -4.57
C PRO A 145 -16.77 22.86 -3.12
N LYS A 146 -17.81 23.66 -2.86
CA LYS A 146 -18.06 24.28 -1.55
C LYS A 146 -18.07 23.26 -0.41
N GLU A 147 -18.75 22.14 -0.61
CA GLU A 147 -18.90 21.08 0.38
C GLU A 147 -17.55 20.43 0.72
N LEU A 148 -16.71 20.21 -0.30
CA LEU A 148 -15.38 19.63 -0.12
C LEU A 148 -14.43 20.64 0.56
N LYS A 149 -14.54 21.91 0.22
CA LYS A 149 -13.76 23.00 0.84
C LYS A 149 -14.02 23.09 2.34
N GLU A 150 -15.29 23.11 2.76
CA GLU A 150 -15.68 23.13 4.17
C GLU A 150 -15.12 21.93 4.93
N MET A 151 -15.28 20.72 4.37
CA MET A 151 -14.72 19.49 4.94
C MET A 151 -13.19 19.55 5.06
N CYS A 152 -12.49 20.04 4.04
CA CYS A 152 -11.04 20.17 4.04
C CYS A 152 -10.55 21.10 5.16
N VAL A 153 -11.21 22.24 5.36
CA VAL A 153 -10.87 23.20 6.43
C VAL A 153 -11.03 22.56 7.80
N ILE A 154 -12.14 21.84 8.04
CA ILE A 154 -12.40 21.14 9.30
C ILE A 154 -11.32 20.08 9.56
N CYS A 155 -11.09 19.17 8.60
CA CYS A 155 -10.09 18.10 8.75
C CYS A 155 -8.67 18.64 9.00
N LYS A 156 -8.28 19.70 8.28
CA LYS A 156 -6.94 20.31 8.42
C LYS A 156 -6.78 21.02 9.77
N SER A 157 -7.84 21.64 10.28
CA SER A 157 -7.82 22.27 11.61
C SER A 157 -7.67 21.24 12.74
N ASN A 158 -8.37 20.10 12.64
CA ASN A 158 -8.26 18.99 13.59
C ASN A 158 -6.86 18.36 13.58
N PHE A 159 -6.23 18.24 12.40
CA PHE A 159 -4.87 17.69 12.29
C PHE A 159 -3.82 18.59 12.99
N LYS A 160 -3.93 19.92 12.87
CA LYS A 160 -2.98 20.85 13.49
C LYS A 160 -3.08 20.93 15.02
N LYS A 161 -4.20 20.52 15.62
CA LYS A 161 -4.42 20.59 17.08
C LYS A 161 -3.79 19.43 17.86
N VAL A 162 -3.19 18.44 17.18
CA VAL A 162 -2.70 17.18 17.79
C VAL A 162 -1.17 17.07 17.77
N GLY A 163 -0.44 18.11 17.32
CA GLY A 163 1.01 18.22 17.40
C GLY A 163 1.44 19.42 18.23
#